data_AF-A0A1I4ZEK0-F1
#
_entry.id   AF-A0A1I4ZEK0-F1
#
_cell.length_a   1.000
_cell.length_b   1.000
_cell.length_c   1.000
_cell.angle_alpha   90.00
_cell.angle_beta   90.00
_cell.angle_gamma   90.00
#
_symmetry.space_group_name_H-M   'P 1'
#
loop_
_entity.id
_entity.type
_entity.pdbx_description
1 polymer ?
#
loop_
_entity_poly.entity_id
_entity_poly.type
_entity_poly.pdbx_seq_one_letter_code
_entity_poly.pdbx_strand_id
1 'polypeptide(L)'
;MPSGQFYVVDQPELNFTANYHIDTVSDKPDSSRMVLEIRKQSQPTDAFEAISLGHEVTFVSSSGEAQKMVLVSDTDDELVFSSEA
;
A
#
# COMPACT_ATOMS: atom_id res chain seq x y z
N MET A 1 6.02 2.19 13.44
CA MET A 1 6.28 1.55 12.12
C MET A 1 7.18 2.48 11.31
N PRO A 2 8.11 1.96 10.50
CA PRO A 2 8.84 2.78 9.55
C PRO A 2 7.88 3.31 8.47
N SER A 3 8.14 4.52 7.99
CA SER A 3 7.41 5.15 6.90
C SER A 3 8.33 5.32 5.69
N GLY A 4 7.79 5.12 4.48
CA GLY A 4 8.50 5.30 3.22
C GLY A 4 7.72 6.18 2.24
N GLN A 5 8.42 6.78 1.29
CA GLN A 5 7.81 7.45 0.13
C GLN A 5 7.60 6.42 -0.98
N PHE A 6 6.42 6.46 -1.58
CA PHE A 6 6.01 5.58 -2.67
C PHE A 6 5.22 6.38 -3.72
N TYR A 7 5.19 5.86 -4.95
CA TYR A 7 4.29 6.33 -5.99
C TYR A 7 3.60 5.15 -6.68
N VAL A 8 2.45 5.37 -7.31
CA VAL A 8 1.76 4.35 -8.11
C VAL A 8 2.30 4.40 -9.54
N VAL A 9 2.61 3.25 -10.15
CA VAL A 9 3.14 3.18 -11.53
C VAL A 9 2.22 3.87 -12.54
N ASP A 10 0.91 3.69 -12.40
CA ASP A 10 -0.08 4.30 -13.28
C ASP A 10 -0.24 5.81 -13.08
N GLN A 11 0.19 6.33 -11.92
CA GLN A 11 0.10 7.74 -11.54
C GLN A 11 1.38 8.20 -10.80
N PRO A 12 2.54 8.26 -11.48
CA PRO A 12 3.84 8.52 -10.85
C PRO A 12 4.00 9.95 -10.33
N GLU A 13 3.11 10.86 -10.75
CA GLU A 13 3.03 12.23 -10.23
C GLU A 13 2.51 12.28 -8.78
N LEU A 14 1.80 11.24 -8.34
CA LEU A 14 1.24 11.15 -7.00
C LEU A 14 2.20 10.38 -6.09
N ASN A 15 2.91 11.14 -5.28
CA ASN A 15 3.81 10.63 -4.25
C ASN A 15 3.09 10.64 -2.91
N PHE A 16 3.21 9.56 -2.16
CA PHE A 16 2.57 9.40 -0.86
C PHE A 16 3.51 8.72 0.12
N THR A 17 3.28 9.04 1.39
CA THR A 17 3.93 8.42 2.53
C THR A 17 3.06 7.28 3.02
N ALA A 18 3.60 6.06 2.99
CA ALA A 18 2.97 4.90 3.59
C ALA A 18 3.78 4.42 4.79
N ASN A 19 3.10 4.07 5.87
CA ASN A 19 3.71 3.23 6.90
C ASN A 19 3.76 1.81 6.35
N TYR A 20 4.88 1.12 6.54
CA TYR A 20 5.00 -0.25 6.09
C TYR A 20 5.45 -1.17 7.21
N HIS A 21 4.97 -2.40 7.16
CA HIS A 21 5.43 -3.47 8.02
C HIS A 21 5.32 -4.81 7.31
N ILE A 22 6.03 -5.79 7.84
CA ILE A 22 5.96 -7.16 7.38
C ILE A 22 5.15 -7.92 8.40
N ASP A 23 4.01 -8.42 7.95
CA ASP A 23 3.06 -9.16 8.76
C ASP A 23 3.27 -10.66 8.50
N THR A 24 3.48 -11.44 9.56
CA THR A 24 3.60 -12.90 9.45
C THR A 24 2.22 -13.53 9.43
N VAL A 25 1.87 -14.17 8.32
CA VAL A 25 0.58 -14.86 8.21
C VAL A 25 0.62 -16.10 9.09
N SER A 26 -0.09 -16.07 10.22
CA SER A 26 -0.04 -17.11 11.27
C SER A 26 -0.40 -18.52 10.77
N ASP A 27 -1.10 -18.63 9.64
CA ASP A 27 -1.49 -19.90 9.02
C ASP A 27 -0.42 -20.54 8.10
N LYS A 28 0.66 -19.83 7.76
CA LYS A 28 1.74 -20.36 6.90
C LYS A 28 3.11 -19.98 7.45
N PRO A 29 3.90 -20.92 7.99
CA PRO A 29 5.15 -20.63 8.70
C PRO A 29 6.29 -19.97 7.90
N ASP A 30 6.09 -19.65 6.62
CA ASP A 30 7.07 -18.94 5.78
C ASP A 30 6.42 -17.83 4.92
N SER A 31 5.16 -17.49 5.16
CA SER A 31 4.46 -16.45 4.41
C SER A 31 4.51 -15.12 5.16
N SER A 32 5.48 -14.30 4.80
CA SER A 32 5.54 -12.90 5.16
C SER A 32 4.84 -12.07 4.09
N ARG A 33 3.96 -11.15 4.49
CA ARG A 33 3.34 -10.18 3.57
C ARG A 33 3.73 -8.77 3.96
N MET A 34 4.04 -7.95 2.97
CA MET A 34 4.19 -6.51 3.16
C MET A 34 2.80 -5.89 3.28
N VAL A 35 2.64 -4.99 4.24
CA VAL A 35 1.44 -4.19 4.42
C VAL A 35 1.85 -2.72 4.29
N LEU A 36 1.10 -1.96 3.50
CA LEU A 36 1.21 -0.50 3.38
C LEU A 36 -0.05 0.15 3.94
N GLU A 37 0.15 1.10 4.85
CA GLU A 37 -0.91 1.89 5.46
C GLU A 37 -0.75 3.35 5.05
N ILE A 38 -1.70 3.85 4.26
CA ILE A 38 -1.74 5.21 3.74
C ILE A 38 -2.83 5.96 4.49
N ARG A 39 -2.45 7.00 5.24
CA ARG A 39 -3.41 7.85 5.96
C ARG A 39 -3.99 8.89 5.01
N LYS A 40 -5.32 8.91 4.85
CA LYS A 40 -6.06 9.84 3.98
C LYS A 40 -5.99 11.28 4.50
N GLN A 41 -5.96 11.46 5.83
CA GLN A 41 -5.92 12.79 6.43
C GLN A 41 -4.60 13.56 6.20
N SER A 42 -3.51 12.86 5.88
CA SER A 42 -2.17 13.47 5.80
C SER A 42 -1.71 13.79 4.38
N GLN A 43 -2.44 13.34 3.35
CA GLN A 43 -2.01 13.45 1.96
C GLN A 43 -3.19 13.29 1.00
N PRO A 44 -3.11 13.84 -0.23
CA PRO A 44 -4.13 13.63 -1.23
C PRO A 44 -4.26 12.14 -1.55
N THR A 45 -5.49 11.62 -1.43
CA THR A 45 -5.81 10.20 -1.72
C THR A 45 -6.83 10.07 -2.85
N ASP A 46 -7.08 11.15 -3.59
CA ASP A 46 -7.98 11.19 -4.75
C ASP A 46 -7.60 10.14 -5.82
N ALA A 47 -6.30 9.80 -5.90
CA ALA A 47 -5.77 8.70 -6.71
C ALA A 47 -6.48 7.36 -6.48
N PHE A 48 -6.92 7.14 -5.25
CA PHE A 48 -7.46 5.88 -4.76
C PHE A 48 -8.99 5.89 -4.68
N GLU A 49 -9.67 7.02 -4.93
CA GLU A 49 -11.15 7.09 -4.91
C GLU A 49 -11.81 6.19 -5.97
N ALA A 50 -11.13 5.97 -7.09
CA ALA A 50 -11.61 5.09 -8.15
C ALA A 50 -11.33 3.60 -7.88
N ILE A 51 -10.63 3.28 -6.79
CA ILE A 51 -10.12 1.95 -6.48
C ILE A 51 -11.03 1.30 -5.44
N SER A 52 -11.42 0.05 -5.68
CA SER A 52 -12.28 -0.72 -4.77
C SER A 52 -11.48 -1.80 -4.05
N LEU A 53 -12.00 -2.31 -2.94
CA LEU A 53 -11.43 -3.47 -2.25
C LEU A 53 -11.18 -4.64 -3.23
N GLY A 54 -10.01 -5.27 -3.12
CA GLY A 54 -9.56 -6.33 -4.02
C GLY A 54 -8.86 -5.86 -5.29
N HIS A 55 -8.74 -4.55 -5.52
CA HIS A 55 -8.02 -4.03 -6.69
C HIS A 55 -6.51 -4.05 -6.49
N GLU A 56 -5.78 -4.44 -7.53
CA GLU A 56 -4.30 -4.46 -7.56
C GLU A 56 -3.73 -3.11 -7.95
N VAL A 57 -2.80 -2.61 -7.16
CA VAL A 57 -2.05 -1.37 -7.39
C VAL A 57 -0.56 -1.69 -7.32
N THR A 58 0.21 -1.18 -8.29
CA THR A 58 1.67 -1.34 -8.27
C THR A 58 2.31 -0.12 -7.64
N PHE A 59 2.89 -0.31 -6.46
CA PHE A 59 3.63 0.70 -5.71
C PHE A 59 5.11 0.64 -6.05
N VAL A 60 5.75 1.77 -6.22
CA VAL A 60 7.21 1.86 -6.38
C VAL A 60 7.80 2.62 -5.23
N SER A 61 8.77 2.03 -4.54
CA SER A 61 9.51 2.67 -3.46
C SER A 61 10.50 3.71 -4.00
N SER A 62 11.02 4.55 -3.10
CA SER A 62 12.13 5.46 -3.42
C SER A 62 13.43 4.76 -3.84
N SER A 63 13.60 3.47 -3.53
CA SER A 63 14.71 2.63 -4.03
C SER A 63 14.51 2.18 -5.49
N GLY A 64 13.33 2.43 -6.07
CA GLY A 64 12.97 1.98 -7.42
C GLY A 64 12.39 0.56 -7.46
N GLU A 65 12.10 -0.04 -6.31
CA GLU A 65 11.52 -1.37 -6.24
C GLU A 65 10.00 -1.27 -6.44
N ALA A 66 9.49 -1.93 -7.47
CA ALA A 66 8.07 -2.01 -7.77
C ALA A 66 7.46 -3.26 -7.15
N GLN A 67 6.41 -3.09 -6.35
CA GLN A 67 5.69 -4.16 -5.66
C GLN A 67 4.21 -4.05 -5.99
N LYS A 68 3.61 -5.17 -6.42
CA LYS A 68 2.15 -5.28 -6.55
C LYS A 68 1.52 -5.50 -5.20
N MET A 69 0.47 -4.75 -4.92
CA MET A 69 -0.28 -4.84 -3.68
C MET A 69 -1.78 -4.72 -3.95
N VAL A 70 -2.57 -5.39 -3.13
CA VAL A 70 -4.03 -5.39 -3.23
C VAL A 70 -4.62 -4.51 -2.14
N LEU A 71 -5.61 -3.70 -2.47
CA LEU A 71 -6.37 -2.95 -1.48
C LEU A 71 -7.20 -3.90 -0.62
N VAL A 72 -6.85 -4.04 0.65
CA VAL A 72 -7.51 -4.99 1.59
C VAL A 72 -8.40 -4.29 2.61
N SER A 73 -8.19 -2.99 2.85
CA SER A 73 -9.06 -2.18 3.70
C SER A 73 -9.13 -0.76 3.16
N ASP A 74 -10.32 -0.19 3.17
CA ASP A 74 -10.60 1.17 2.78
C ASP A 74 -11.59 1.77 3.81
N THR A 75 -11.09 2.68 4.62
CA THR A 75 -11.85 3.37 5.66
C THR A 75 -11.79 4.88 5.45
N ASP A 76 -12.60 5.66 6.16
CA ASP A 76 -12.56 7.13 6.06
C ASP A 76 -11.18 7.73 6.41
N ASP A 77 -10.37 7.04 7.23
CA ASP A 77 -9.10 7.54 7.73
C ASP A 77 -7.87 6.98 7.01
N GLU A 78 -7.95 5.72 6.54
CA GLU A 78 -6.81 5.00 5.98
C GLU A 78 -7.18 4.04 4.86
N LEU A 79 -6.21 3.85 3.96
CA LEU A 79 -6.18 2.80 2.95
C LEU A 79 -5.08 1.81 3.36
N VAL A 80 -5.41 0.52 3.36
CA VAL A 80 -4.47 -0.55 3.68
C VAL A 80 -4.30 -1.45 2.46
N PHE A 81 -3.07 -1.54 1.99
CA PHE A 81 -2.68 -2.44 0.91
C PHE A 81 -1.83 -3.58 1.46
N SER A 82 -1.97 -4.76 0.86
CA SER A 82 -1.16 -5.91 1.23
C SER A 82 -0.59 -6.60 -0.01
N SER A 83 0.66 -7.02 0.05
CA SER A 83 1.20 -7.94 -0.96
C SER A 83 0.57 -9.31 -0.69
N GLU A 84 -0.25 -9.82 -1.61
CA GLU A 84 -0.70 -11.21 -1.51
C GLU A 84 0.50 -12.16 -1.59
N ALA A 85 0.41 -13.27 -0.84
CA ALA A 85 1.39 -14.34 -0.75
C ALA A 85 1.04 -15.52 -1.65
#